data_AF-A0A1S9M2N8-F1
#
_entry.id   AF-A0A1S9M2N8-F1
#
_cell.length_a   1.000
_cell.length_b   1.000
_cell.length_c   1.000
_cell.angle_alpha   90.00
_cell.angle_beta   90.00
_cell.angle_gamma   90.00
#
_symmetry.space_group_name_H-M   'P 1'
#
loop_
_entity.id
_entity.type
_entity.pdbx_description
1 polymer ?
#
loop_
_entity_poly.entity_id
_entity_poly.type
_entity_poly.pdbx_seq_one_letter_code
_entity_poly.pdbx_strand_id
1 'polypeptide(L)'
;MKIILLVIIFTIISISILIFRLFFFKRKLQQFSQHIRKKINYINTLMNKIYESIRVRYPSIYYELQKIDSFVLSNKFPSCSIEKIKIILKHLEDIENILIQVHCQKNKNNQIEFSIPYMMLLTYNQIIEVLLDKYGEVPGNYFLNRKCNQINEYIKRSSEGLQIHHIKENEMKGLSNPEFAQQAPFSYQMGYNLVYCNLLEHFLLHCKIWDHSTNPLQIDVGKNGAKILLNELEKIHFDNTWQYQNYKRKAAQTIFFQKKSFFQCRRFFIVLHIIKS
;
A
#
# COMPACT_ATOMS: atom_id res chain seq x y z
N MET A 1 40.12 -42.21 22.30
CA MET A 1 38.80 -42.50 22.90
C MET A 1 38.14 -41.30 23.58
N LYS A 2 38.78 -40.63 24.55
CA LYS A 2 38.18 -39.47 25.28
C LYS A 2 37.76 -38.30 24.38
N ILE A 3 38.57 -37.94 23.37
CA ILE A 3 38.26 -36.84 22.44
C ILE A 3 36.99 -37.14 21.61
N ILE A 4 36.85 -38.37 21.12
CA ILE A 4 35.69 -38.80 20.32
C ILE A 4 34.41 -38.71 21.15
N LEU A 5 34.45 -39.17 22.41
CA LEU A 5 33.31 -39.07 23.33
C LEU A 5 32.91 -37.61 23.60
N LEU A 6 33.89 -36.72 23.77
CA LEU A 6 33.64 -35.30 24.01
C LEU A 6 32.96 -34.62 22.80
N VAL A 7 33.40 -34.95 21.57
CA VAL A 7 32.81 -34.45 20.33
C VAL A 7 31.37 -34.94 20.19
N ILE A 8 31.09 -36.21 20.49
CA ILE A 8 29.73 -36.77 20.44
C ILE A 8 28.80 -36.09 21.46
N ILE A 9 29.28 -35.84 22.68
CA ILE A 9 28.49 -35.14 23.71
C ILE A 9 28.18 -33.71 23.24
N PHE A 10 29.19 -33.00 22.71
CA PHE A 10 29.00 -31.63 22.22
C PHE A 10 28.01 -31.55 21.04
N THR A 11 28.06 -32.50 20.11
CA THR A 11 27.10 -32.55 18.99
C THR A 11 25.68 -32.86 19.47
N ILE A 12 25.50 -33.80 20.39
CA ILE A 12 24.18 -34.10 20.98
C ILE A 12 23.59 -32.89 21.70
N ILE A 13 24.38 -32.18 22.50
CA ILE A 13 23.95 -30.95 23.18
C ILE A 13 23.56 -29.88 22.15
N SER A 14 24.39 -29.69 21.13
CA SER A 14 24.13 -28.71 20.06
C SER A 14 22.84 -29.00 19.30
N ILE A 15 22.60 -30.28 18.94
CA ILE A 15 21.36 -30.72 18.30
C ILE A 15 20.16 -30.53 19.23
N SER A 16 20.29 -30.85 20.51
CA SER A 16 19.22 -30.68 21.50
C SER A 16 18.82 -29.22 21.68
N ILE A 17 19.80 -28.31 21.74
CA ILE A 17 19.56 -26.86 21.78
C ILE A 17 18.85 -26.40 20.51
N LEU A 18 19.25 -26.90 19.34
CA LEU A 18 18.62 -26.56 18.07
C LEU A 18 17.15 -27.02 18.02
N ILE A 19 16.88 -28.27 18.42
CA ILE A 19 15.52 -28.82 18.51
C ILE A 19 14.66 -27.99 19.46
N PHE A 20 15.18 -27.63 20.64
CA PHE A 20 14.46 -26.81 21.60
C PHE A 20 14.14 -25.41 21.05
N ARG A 21 15.09 -24.78 20.37
CA ARG A 21 14.88 -23.48 19.69
C ARG A 21 13.81 -23.59 18.61
N LEU A 22 13.84 -24.64 17.80
CA LEU A 22 12.84 -24.89 16.75
C LEU A 22 11.44 -25.11 17.35
N PHE A 23 11.34 -25.86 18.45
CA PHE A 23 10.08 -26.08 19.17
C PHE A 23 9.50 -24.77 19.70
N PHE A 24 10.31 -23.96 20.38
CA PHE A 24 9.87 -22.67 20.92
C PHE A 24 9.44 -21.71 19.80
N PHE A 25 10.20 -21.67 18.71
CA PHE A 25 9.86 -20.88 17.52
C PHE A 25 8.52 -21.31 16.92
N LYS A 26 8.29 -22.61 16.73
CA LYS A 26 7.02 -23.15 16.20
C LYS A 26 5.83 -22.78 17.09
N ARG A 27 5.98 -22.90 18.42
CA ARG A 27 4.92 -22.51 19.37
C ARG A 27 4.60 -21.02 19.27
N LYS A 28 5.63 -20.17 19.16
CA LYS A 28 5.46 -18.72 19.02
C LYS A 28 4.77 -18.35 17.70
N LEU A 29 5.12 -19.01 16.59
CA LEU A 29 4.44 -18.85 15.31
C LEU A 29 2.96 -19.22 15.39
N GLN A 30 2.63 -20.32 16.07
CA GLN A 30 1.23 -20.74 16.27
C GLN A 30 0.43 -19.68 17.06
N GLN A 31 1.02 -19.09 18.10
CA GLN A 31 0.41 -17.99 18.85
C GLN A 31 0.17 -16.76 17.96
N PHE A 32 1.12 -16.42 17.09
CA PHE A 32 0.96 -15.31 16.15
C PHE A 32 -0.14 -15.58 15.12
N SER A 33 -0.19 -16.78 14.55
CA SER A 33 -1.27 -17.18 13.64
C SER A 33 -2.64 -17.01 14.30
N GLN A 34 -2.81 -17.51 15.53
CA GLN A 34 -4.05 -17.35 16.29
C GLN A 34 -4.38 -15.87 16.55
N HIS A 35 -3.38 -15.06 16.89
CA HIS A 35 -3.58 -13.63 17.14
C HIS A 35 -4.04 -12.90 15.87
N ILE A 36 -3.38 -13.14 14.73
CA ILE A 36 -3.75 -12.53 13.44
C ILE A 36 -5.20 -12.89 13.10
N ARG A 37 -5.57 -14.16 13.20
CA ARG A 37 -6.94 -14.63 12.87
C ARG A 37 -7.99 -14.04 13.80
N LYS A 38 -7.71 -13.94 15.11
CA LYS A 38 -8.59 -13.23 16.06
C LYS A 38 -8.78 -11.77 15.66
N LYS A 39 -7.71 -11.08 15.26
CA LYS A 39 -7.76 -9.68 14.81
C LYS A 39 -8.59 -9.53 13.54
N ILE A 40 -8.41 -10.42 12.56
CA ILE A 40 -9.21 -10.46 11.33
C ILE A 40 -10.71 -10.61 11.64
N ASN A 41 -11.07 -11.57 12.49
CA ASN A 41 -12.46 -11.80 12.88
C ASN A 41 -13.09 -10.58 13.58
N TYR A 42 -12.30 -9.91 14.43
CA TYR A 42 -12.75 -8.68 15.08
C TYR A 42 -13.01 -7.56 14.05
N ILE A 43 -12.09 -7.34 13.10
CA ILE A 43 -12.25 -6.31 12.06
C ILE A 43 -13.47 -6.63 11.17
N ASN A 44 -13.68 -7.89 10.79
CA ASN A 44 -14.89 -8.31 10.06
C ASN A 44 -16.17 -7.98 10.82
N THR A 45 -16.18 -8.24 12.13
CA THR A 45 -17.32 -7.90 13.00
C THR A 45 -17.55 -6.39 13.06
N LEU A 46 -16.47 -5.61 13.16
CA LEU A 46 -16.53 -4.14 13.14
C LEU A 46 -17.11 -3.61 11.83
N MET A 47 -16.66 -4.13 10.68
CA MET A 47 -17.18 -3.74 9.36
C MET A 47 -18.67 -4.07 9.20
N ASN A 48 -19.13 -5.21 9.70
CA ASN A 48 -20.55 -5.57 9.67
C ASN A 48 -21.39 -4.58 10.49
N LYS A 49 -20.93 -4.20 11.68
CA LYS A 49 -21.60 -3.17 12.50
C LYS A 49 -21.65 -1.81 11.81
N ILE A 50 -20.57 -1.40 11.15
CA ILE A 50 -20.53 -0.16 10.36
C ILE A 50 -21.53 -0.22 9.20
N TYR A 51 -21.63 -1.38 8.52
CA TYR A 51 -22.60 -1.55 7.45
C TYR A 51 -24.04 -1.48 7.96
N GLU A 52 -24.34 -2.11 9.10
CA GLU A 52 -25.66 -2.03 9.72
C GLU A 52 -26.03 -0.61 10.14
N SER A 53 -25.07 0.19 10.61
CA SER A 53 -25.33 1.56 11.08
C SER A 53 -25.47 2.59 9.97
N ILE A 54 -24.60 2.57 8.95
CA ILE A 54 -24.52 3.64 7.94
C ILE A 54 -24.48 3.15 6.50
N ARG A 55 -24.72 1.85 6.27
CA ARG A 55 -24.80 1.22 4.93
C ARG A 55 -23.57 1.41 4.06
N VAL A 56 -22.40 1.64 4.65
CA VAL A 56 -21.10 1.73 3.95
C VAL A 56 -20.41 0.36 3.95
N ARG A 57 -19.81 -0.01 2.82
CA ARG A 57 -19.01 -1.24 2.66
C ARG A 57 -17.58 -0.91 2.23
N TYR A 58 -16.63 -1.70 2.71
CA TYR A 58 -15.21 -1.59 2.37
C TYR A 58 -14.70 -2.87 1.69
N PRO A 59 -15.10 -3.14 0.43
CA PRO A 59 -14.73 -4.37 -0.27
C PRO A 59 -13.22 -4.57 -0.40
N SER A 60 -12.45 -3.48 -0.54
CA SER A 60 -10.98 -3.54 -0.54
C SER A 60 -10.43 -4.14 0.77
N ILE A 61 -11.04 -3.82 1.91
CA ILE A 61 -10.61 -4.32 3.22
C ILE A 61 -11.01 -5.79 3.40
N TYR A 62 -12.22 -6.20 2.99
CA TYR A 62 -12.60 -7.62 3.03
C TYR A 62 -11.61 -8.49 2.25
N TYR A 63 -11.24 -8.07 1.04
CA TYR A 63 -10.25 -8.80 0.24
C TYR A 63 -8.86 -8.80 0.88
N GLU A 64 -8.45 -7.68 1.47
CA GLU A 64 -7.20 -7.58 2.21
C GLU A 64 -7.11 -8.56 3.38
N LEU A 65 -8.15 -8.63 4.21
CA LEU A 65 -8.22 -9.57 5.32
C LEU A 65 -8.20 -11.03 4.85
N GLN A 66 -8.89 -11.35 3.75
CA GLN A 66 -8.89 -12.70 3.16
C GLN A 66 -7.50 -13.13 2.67
N LYS A 67 -6.74 -12.24 2.02
CA LYS A 67 -5.36 -12.53 1.61
C LYS A 67 -4.46 -12.78 2.81
N ILE A 68 -4.59 -11.99 3.87
CA ILE A 68 -3.79 -12.18 5.08
C ILE A 68 -4.13 -13.52 5.73
N ASP A 69 -5.41 -13.88 5.85
CA ASP A 69 -5.81 -15.19 6.40
C ASP A 69 -5.28 -16.34 5.55
N SER A 70 -5.38 -16.23 4.22
CA SER A 70 -4.85 -17.22 3.28
C SER A 70 -3.33 -17.36 3.38
N PHE A 71 -2.60 -16.25 3.54
CA PHE A 71 -1.16 -16.28 3.79
C PHE A 71 -0.85 -17.01 5.10
N VAL A 72 -1.57 -16.72 6.18
CA VAL A 72 -1.39 -17.37 7.50
C VAL A 72 -1.64 -18.88 7.44
N LEU A 73 -2.58 -19.33 6.60
CA LEU A 73 -2.89 -20.75 6.38
C LEU A 73 -1.93 -21.44 5.40
N SER A 74 -1.14 -20.68 4.65
CA SER A 74 -0.24 -21.21 3.63
C SER A 74 1.06 -21.78 4.23
N ASN A 75 1.73 -22.62 3.44
CA ASN A 75 3.07 -23.13 3.76
C ASN A 75 4.15 -22.03 3.81
N LYS A 76 3.85 -20.79 3.40
CA LYS A 76 4.78 -19.65 3.48
C LYS A 76 4.81 -18.99 4.86
N PHE A 77 3.77 -19.11 5.67
CA PHE A 77 3.74 -18.47 6.99
C PHE A 77 4.82 -19.00 7.95
N PRO A 78 5.08 -20.33 8.03
CA PRO A 78 6.10 -20.86 8.93
C PRO A 78 7.53 -20.40 8.62
N SER A 79 7.83 -19.98 7.38
CA SER A 79 9.12 -19.42 6.98
C SER A 79 9.20 -17.90 7.14
N CYS A 80 8.12 -17.25 7.58
CA CYS A 80 8.06 -15.82 7.80
C CYS A 80 8.80 -15.42 9.09
N SER A 81 9.59 -14.34 9.04
CA SER A 81 10.27 -13.83 10.23
C SER A 81 9.29 -13.19 11.22
N ILE A 82 9.65 -13.18 12.49
CA ILE A 82 8.83 -12.58 13.56
C ILE A 82 8.61 -11.08 13.30
N GLU A 83 9.60 -10.40 12.74
CA GLU A 83 9.54 -8.98 12.38
C GLU A 83 8.48 -8.73 11.31
N LYS A 84 8.45 -9.55 10.26
CA LYS A 84 7.42 -9.48 9.21
C LYS A 84 6.03 -9.75 9.76
N ILE A 85 5.88 -10.74 10.64
CA ILE A 85 4.61 -11.04 11.31
C ILE A 85 4.13 -9.85 12.17
N LYS A 86 5.02 -9.19 12.90
CA LYS A 86 4.69 -7.98 13.67
C LYS A 86 4.22 -6.84 12.76
N ILE A 87 4.79 -6.69 11.57
CA ILE A 87 4.34 -5.69 10.58
C ILE A 87 2.92 -5.99 10.11
N ILE A 88 2.58 -7.26 9.84
CA ILE A 88 1.21 -7.67 9.49
C ILE A 88 0.23 -7.32 10.61
N LEU A 89 0.57 -7.63 11.87
CA LEU A 89 -0.26 -7.28 13.02
C LEU A 89 -0.47 -5.77 13.14
N LYS A 90 0.60 -4.99 12.97
CA LYS A 90 0.52 -3.53 13.04
C LYS A 90 -0.34 -2.95 11.93
N HIS A 91 -0.30 -3.55 10.74
CA HIS A 91 -1.16 -3.18 9.64
C HIS A 91 -2.65 -3.47 9.92
N LEU A 92 -2.97 -4.63 10.53
CA LEU A 92 -4.33 -4.92 10.98
C LEU A 92 -4.82 -3.92 12.05
N GLU A 93 -3.93 -3.50 12.97
CA GLU A 93 -4.24 -2.41 13.90
C GLU A 93 -4.48 -1.08 13.18
N ASP A 94 -3.72 -0.77 12.14
CA ASP A 94 -3.94 0.45 11.34
C ASP A 94 -5.33 0.40 10.68
N ILE A 95 -5.72 -0.72 10.06
CA ILE A 95 -7.05 -0.90 9.46
C ILE A 95 -8.16 -0.65 10.49
N GLU A 96 -8.07 -1.30 11.65
CA GLU A 96 -9.05 -1.11 12.74
C GLU A 96 -9.15 0.36 13.15
N ASN A 97 -8.02 0.99 13.44
CA ASN A 97 -7.99 2.37 13.90
C ASN A 97 -8.55 3.34 12.85
N ILE A 98 -8.25 3.10 11.58
CA ILE A 98 -8.77 3.91 10.47
C ILE A 98 -10.29 3.73 10.35
N LEU A 99 -10.81 2.49 10.41
CA LEU A 99 -12.25 2.22 10.37
C LEU A 99 -12.98 2.96 11.49
N ILE A 100 -12.46 2.90 12.72
CA ILE A 100 -13.01 3.62 13.87
C ILE A 100 -12.95 5.13 13.63
N GLN A 101 -11.78 5.66 13.24
CA GLN A 101 -11.58 7.09 13.01
C GLN A 101 -12.56 7.65 11.98
N VAL A 102 -12.61 7.05 10.78
CA VAL A 102 -13.46 7.50 9.67
C VAL A 102 -14.93 7.44 10.06
N HIS A 103 -15.36 6.38 10.74
CA HIS A 103 -16.76 6.23 11.14
C HIS A 103 -17.15 7.20 12.26
N CYS A 104 -16.28 7.42 13.24
CA CYS A 104 -16.47 8.45 14.26
C CYS A 104 -16.54 9.86 13.66
N GLN A 105 -15.73 10.17 12.65
CA GLN A 105 -15.79 11.44 11.93
C GLN A 105 -17.12 11.61 11.19
N LYS A 106 -17.56 10.58 10.43
CA LYS A 106 -18.85 10.62 9.72
C LYS A 106 -20.02 10.83 10.67
N ASN A 107 -20.05 10.15 11.81
CA ASN A 107 -21.13 10.30 12.78
C ASN A 107 -21.18 11.68 13.44
N LYS A 108 -20.01 12.35 13.59
CA LYS A 108 -19.94 13.70 14.18
C LYS A 108 -20.28 14.81 13.19
N ASN A 109 -19.79 14.69 11.96
CA ASN A 109 -19.78 15.78 11.00
C ASN A 109 -20.76 15.58 9.83
N ASN A 110 -21.48 14.45 9.78
CA ASN A 110 -22.31 14.00 8.65
C ASN A 110 -21.58 13.95 7.29
N GLN A 111 -20.25 14.06 7.29
CA GLN A 111 -19.40 14.05 6.11
C GLN A 111 -18.12 13.27 6.39
N ILE A 112 -17.56 12.67 5.33
CA ILE A 112 -16.25 11.99 5.39
C ILE A 112 -15.21 12.93 4.81
N GLU A 113 -14.13 13.15 5.56
CA GLU A 113 -12.96 13.87 5.08
C GLU A 113 -12.16 13.00 4.08
N PHE A 114 -11.84 13.55 2.91
CA PHE A 114 -11.03 12.90 1.86
C PHE A 114 -9.54 12.86 2.21
N SER A 115 -9.26 12.13 3.28
CA SER A 115 -7.93 11.91 3.86
C SER A 115 -7.31 10.60 3.39
N ILE A 116 -5.98 10.49 3.49
CA ILE A 116 -5.26 9.24 3.20
C ILE A 116 -5.81 8.05 3.99
N PRO A 117 -6.07 8.14 5.31
CA PRO A 117 -6.73 7.07 6.06
C PRO A 117 -8.02 6.58 5.40
N TYR A 118 -8.90 7.49 4.99
CA TYR A 118 -10.13 7.10 4.29
C TYR A 118 -9.84 6.38 2.98
N MET A 119 -8.96 6.94 2.14
CA MET A 119 -8.56 6.33 0.87
C MET A 119 -7.93 4.93 1.03
N MET A 120 -7.27 4.63 2.15
CA MET A 120 -6.75 3.30 2.42
C MET A 120 -7.85 2.23 2.54
N LEU A 121 -9.08 2.62 2.93
CA LEU A 121 -10.23 1.72 3.01
C LEU A 121 -10.91 1.44 1.65
N LEU A 122 -10.56 2.22 0.63
CA LEU A 122 -11.23 2.23 -0.66
C LEU A 122 -10.54 1.33 -1.70
N THR A 123 -11.28 0.97 -2.73
CA THR A 123 -10.72 0.37 -3.96
C THR A 123 -10.00 1.43 -4.79
N TYR A 124 -9.18 1.00 -5.76
CA TYR A 124 -8.52 1.92 -6.68
C TYR A 124 -9.50 2.91 -7.35
N ASN A 125 -10.58 2.41 -7.95
CA ASN A 125 -11.58 3.25 -8.63
C ASN A 125 -12.27 4.24 -7.67
N GLN A 126 -12.58 3.82 -6.45
CA GLN A 126 -13.15 4.71 -5.43
C GLN A 126 -12.17 5.82 -5.01
N ILE A 127 -10.86 5.55 -5.00
CA ILE A 127 -9.85 6.59 -4.76
C ILE A 127 -9.83 7.57 -5.94
N ILE A 128 -9.95 7.10 -7.18
CA ILE A 128 -10.05 7.99 -8.36
C ILE A 128 -11.25 8.93 -8.23
N GLU A 129 -12.43 8.42 -7.87
CA GLU A 129 -13.64 9.24 -7.63
C GLU A 129 -13.38 10.31 -6.56
N VAL A 130 -12.78 9.93 -5.44
CA VAL A 130 -12.42 10.86 -4.35
C VAL A 130 -11.45 11.94 -4.84
N LEU A 131 -10.45 11.58 -5.65
CA LEU A 131 -9.46 12.53 -6.15
C LEU A 131 -10.04 13.47 -7.21
N LEU A 132 -10.96 12.99 -8.05
CA LEU A 132 -11.70 13.83 -9.00
C LEU A 132 -12.58 14.85 -8.26
N ASP A 133 -13.28 14.43 -7.19
CA ASP A 133 -14.07 15.35 -6.38
C ASP A 133 -13.18 16.36 -5.61
N LYS A 134 -12.00 15.91 -5.17
CA LYS A 134 -11.05 16.73 -4.43
C LYS A 134 -10.31 17.76 -5.29
N TYR A 135 -9.92 17.41 -6.51
CA TYR A 135 -9.01 18.21 -7.33
C TYR A 135 -9.58 18.66 -8.68
N GLY A 136 -10.74 18.12 -9.09
CA GLY A 136 -11.33 18.34 -10.40
C GLY A 136 -10.71 17.47 -11.51
N GLU A 137 -11.35 17.51 -12.67
CA GLU A 137 -10.90 16.83 -13.88
C GLU A 137 -9.61 17.44 -14.44
N VAL A 138 -8.82 16.62 -15.16
CA VAL A 138 -7.65 17.11 -15.89
C VAL A 138 -8.10 17.70 -17.23
N PRO A 139 -7.87 19.00 -17.52
CA PRO A 139 -8.54 19.72 -18.61
C PRO A 139 -8.02 19.37 -20.01
N GLY A 140 -7.06 18.45 -20.13
CA GLY A 140 -6.48 18.09 -21.41
C GLY A 140 -5.65 16.81 -21.36
N ASN A 141 -5.19 16.38 -22.53
CA ASN A 141 -4.46 15.14 -22.70
C ASN A 141 -3.04 15.26 -22.15
N TYR A 142 -2.50 14.17 -21.62
CA TYR A 142 -1.14 14.12 -21.08
C TYR A 142 -0.09 14.32 -22.19
N PHE A 143 -0.19 13.52 -23.26
CA PHE A 143 0.57 13.76 -24.50
C PHE A 143 -0.30 14.48 -25.53
N LEU A 144 0.30 15.44 -26.23
CA LEU A 144 -0.40 16.25 -27.25
C LEU A 144 -0.67 15.50 -28.55
N ASN A 145 0.02 14.38 -28.79
CA ASN A 145 -0.09 13.62 -30.03
C ASN A 145 0.14 12.12 -29.83
N ARG A 146 -0.26 11.31 -30.81
CA ARG A 146 -0.16 9.84 -30.78
C ARG A 146 1.27 9.31 -30.69
N LYS A 147 2.27 10.10 -31.12
CA LYS A 147 3.69 9.71 -30.99
C LYS A 147 4.19 9.84 -29.55
N CYS A 148 3.38 10.39 -28.63
CA CYS A 148 3.69 10.56 -27.21
C CYS A 148 5.03 11.26 -26.96
N ASN A 149 5.43 12.18 -27.86
CA ASN A 149 6.74 12.85 -27.80
C ASN A 149 6.67 14.29 -27.27
N GLN A 150 5.47 14.79 -26.98
CA GLN A 150 5.22 16.14 -26.47
C GLN A 150 4.24 16.07 -25.29
N ILE A 151 4.73 16.39 -24.10
CA ILE A 151 3.91 16.48 -22.88
C ILE A 151 3.16 17.81 -22.90
N ASN A 152 1.91 17.79 -22.44
CA ASN A 152 1.12 18.99 -22.25
C ASN A 152 1.53 19.69 -20.94
N GLU A 153 2.28 20.78 -21.05
CA GLU A 153 2.73 21.54 -19.88
C GLU A 153 1.60 22.36 -19.23
N TYR A 154 0.55 22.71 -19.98
CA TYR A 154 -0.55 23.57 -19.50
C TYR A 154 -1.49 22.89 -18.52
N ILE A 155 -1.46 21.56 -18.43
CA ILE A 155 -2.26 20.79 -17.48
C ILE A 155 -1.51 20.48 -16.19
N LYS A 156 -0.25 20.91 -16.04
CA LYS A 156 0.53 20.60 -14.84
C LYS A 156 0.14 21.54 -13.69
N ARG A 157 -0.03 20.96 -12.50
CA ARG A 157 -0.28 21.66 -11.23
C ARG A 157 0.85 21.45 -10.22
N SER A 158 2.08 21.38 -10.71
CA SER A 158 3.27 21.16 -9.88
C SER A 158 3.51 22.28 -8.88
N SER A 159 3.10 23.52 -9.20
CA SER A 159 3.11 24.68 -8.29
C SER A 159 2.21 24.51 -7.06
N GLU A 160 1.22 23.62 -7.13
CA GLU A 160 0.35 23.23 -6.03
C GLU A 160 0.86 22.00 -5.27
N GLY A 161 1.94 21.37 -5.76
CA GLY A 161 2.45 20.11 -5.23
C GLY A 161 1.70 18.88 -5.74
N LEU A 162 0.92 19.02 -6.82
CA LEU A 162 0.17 17.93 -7.44
C LEU A 162 0.94 17.33 -8.62
N GLN A 163 0.66 16.05 -8.85
CA GLN A 163 1.12 15.23 -9.96
C GLN A 163 -0.09 14.70 -10.72
N ILE A 164 0.11 14.31 -11.97
CA ILE A 164 -0.90 13.62 -12.76
C ILE A 164 -0.62 12.13 -12.66
N HIS A 165 -1.66 11.35 -12.36
CA HIS A 165 -1.66 9.90 -12.44
C HIS A 165 -2.55 9.45 -13.59
N HIS A 166 -2.10 8.47 -14.36
CA HIS A 166 -2.89 7.86 -15.43
C HIS A 166 -3.80 6.77 -14.85
N ILE A 167 -5.12 6.94 -14.96
CA ILE A 167 -6.12 6.00 -14.43
C ILE A 167 -5.95 4.60 -15.03
N LYS A 168 -5.50 4.52 -16.28
CA LYS A 168 -5.29 3.27 -17.02
C LYS A 168 -3.98 2.56 -16.69
N GLU A 169 -3.18 3.08 -15.76
CA GLU A 169 -1.99 2.38 -15.29
C GLU A 169 -2.30 1.11 -14.47
N ASN A 170 -3.57 0.86 -14.12
CA ASN A 170 -4.00 -0.44 -13.62
C ASN A 170 -4.03 -1.53 -14.71
N GLU A 171 -4.12 -1.15 -15.98
CA GLU A 171 -4.21 -2.06 -17.13
C GLU A 171 -2.85 -2.18 -17.87
N MET A 172 -2.13 -1.07 -18.01
CA MET A 172 -0.83 -1.01 -18.71
C MET A 172 0.18 -0.11 -17.98
N LYS A 173 1.37 -0.62 -17.71
CA LYS A 173 2.42 0.12 -16.99
C LYS A 173 3.01 1.29 -17.78
N GLY A 174 3.43 2.33 -17.07
CA GLY A 174 4.38 3.32 -17.56
C GLY A 174 3.80 4.31 -18.57
N LEU A 175 2.53 4.68 -18.42
CA LEU A 175 1.82 5.53 -19.39
C LEU A 175 2.34 6.97 -19.45
N SER A 176 3.20 7.36 -18.50
CA SER A 176 3.97 8.62 -18.52
C SER A 176 5.27 8.55 -19.34
N ASN A 177 5.75 7.35 -19.68
CA ASN A 177 6.94 7.15 -20.50
C ASN A 177 6.55 7.04 -21.99
N PRO A 178 7.13 7.84 -22.89
CA PRO A 178 6.81 7.82 -24.32
C PRO A 178 6.87 6.43 -24.98
N GLU A 179 7.83 5.58 -24.61
CA GLU A 179 8.02 4.25 -25.21
C GLU A 179 6.87 3.30 -24.87
N PHE A 180 6.44 3.29 -23.60
CA PHE A 180 5.31 2.47 -23.15
C PHE A 180 3.97 3.07 -23.58
N ALA A 181 3.83 4.41 -23.53
CA ALA A 181 2.60 5.10 -23.90
C ALA A 181 2.21 4.87 -25.38
N GLN A 182 3.18 4.76 -26.29
CA GLN A 182 2.94 4.48 -27.71
C GLN A 182 2.38 3.07 -27.96
N GLN A 183 2.59 2.14 -27.03
CA GLN A 183 2.06 0.78 -27.12
C GLN A 183 0.61 0.69 -26.62
N ALA A 184 0.13 1.74 -25.95
CA ALA A 184 -1.23 1.85 -25.45
C ALA A 184 -2.16 2.55 -26.45
N PRO A 185 -3.49 2.32 -26.39
CA PRO A 185 -4.45 3.19 -27.05
C PRO A 185 -4.26 4.64 -26.63
N PHE A 186 -4.21 5.57 -27.59
CA PHE A 186 -4.04 7.00 -27.29
C PHE A 186 -5.15 7.55 -26.38
N SER A 187 -6.32 6.92 -26.35
CA SER A 187 -7.39 7.24 -25.39
C SER A 187 -6.92 7.21 -23.93
N TYR A 188 -5.89 6.41 -23.58
CA TYR A 188 -5.36 6.33 -22.22
C TYR A 188 -4.62 7.61 -21.80
N GLN A 189 -4.28 8.46 -22.77
CA GLN A 189 -3.64 9.75 -22.55
C GLN A 189 -4.65 10.90 -22.46
N MET A 190 -5.94 10.64 -22.68
CA MET A 190 -6.98 11.67 -22.67
C MET A 190 -7.27 12.17 -21.25
N GLY A 191 -7.66 13.44 -21.12
CA GLY A 191 -7.91 14.08 -19.81
C GLY A 191 -8.84 13.29 -18.86
N TYR A 192 -9.89 12.66 -19.40
CA TYR A 192 -10.82 11.82 -18.64
C TYR A 192 -10.23 10.48 -18.15
N ASN A 193 -9.01 10.12 -18.58
CA ASN A 193 -8.23 8.98 -18.09
C ASN A 193 -7.05 9.43 -17.21
N LEU A 194 -7.08 10.67 -16.72
CA LEU A 194 -6.06 11.25 -15.84
C LEU A 194 -6.72 11.75 -14.54
N VAL A 195 -5.94 11.79 -13.48
CA VAL A 195 -6.36 12.37 -12.19
C VAL A 195 -5.21 13.12 -11.54
N TYR A 196 -5.52 14.21 -10.83
CA TYR A 196 -4.53 14.87 -9.98
C TYR A 196 -4.42 14.17 -8.62
N CYS A 197 -3.19 14.10 -8.11
CA CYS A 197 -2.91 13.57 -6.77
C CYS A 197 -1.63 14.20 -6.20
N ASN A 198 -1.51 14.29 -4.88
CA ASN A 198 -0.22 14.55 -4.25
C ASN A 198 0.65 13.27 -4.24
N LEU A 199 1.93 13.41 -3.92
CA LEU A 199 2.89 12.30 -3.96
C LEU A 199 2.54 11.12 -3.02
N LEU A 200 1.89 11.35 -1.87
CA LEU A 200 1.46 10.26 -0.97
C LEU A 200 0.22 9.54 -1.49
N GLU A 201 -0.73 10.28 -2.08
CA GLU A 201 -1.89 9.72 -2.77
C GLU A 201 -1.46 8.90 -3.99
N HIS A 202 -0.49 9.40 -4.77
CA HIS A 202 0.09 8.69 -5.91
C HIS A 202 0.73 7.36 -5.49
N PHE A 203 1.47 7.36 -4.37
CA PHE A 203 2.04 6.15 -3.81
C PHE A 203 0.95 5.14 -3.43
N LEU A 204 -0.14 5.59 -2.80
CA LEU A 204 -1.26 4.74 -2.45
C LEU A 204 -1.97 4.16 -3.68
N LEU A 205 -2.17 4.95 -4.74
CA LEU A 205 -2.74 4.49 -6.01
C LEU A 205 -1.93 3.32 -6.59
N HIS A 206 -0.60 3.45 -6.65
CA HIS A 206 0.25 2.36 -7.12
C HIS A 206 0.27 1.14 -6.19
N CYS A 207 0.13 1.32 -4.87
CA CYS A 207 -0.07 0.21 -3.96
C CYS A 207 -1.38 -0.53 -4.26
N LYS A 208 -2.47 0.20 -4.51
CA LYS A 208 -3.79 -0.39 -4.83
C LYS A 208 -3.81 -1.08 -6.19
N ILE A 209 -3.12 -0.55 -7.20
CA ILE A 209 -2.91 -1.21 -8.48
C ILE A 209 -2.13 -2.52 -8.29
N TRP A 210 -1.03 -2.49 -7.53
CA TRP A 210 -0.26 -3.71 -7.29
C TRP A 210 -1.04 -4.73 -6.49
N ASP A 211 -1.85 -4.26 -5.55
CA ASP A 211 -2.68 -5.12 -4.74
C ASP A 211 -3.71 -5.91 -5.58
N HIS A 212 -4.38 -5.20 -6.49
CA HIS A 212 -5.41 -5.71 -7.38
C HIS A 212 -5.10 -5.41 -8.84
N SER A 213 -4.05 -6.04 -9.39
CA SER A 213 -3.78 -5.95 -10.83
C SER A 213 -4.94 -6.59 -11.60
N THR A 214 -5.54 -5.83 -12.51
CA THR A 214 -6.58 -6.32 -13.41
C THR A 214 -5.99 -7.03 -14.63
N ASN A 215 -4.66 -7.00 -14.80
CA ASN A 215 -3.97 -7.62 -15.92
C ASN A 215 -3.28 -8.94 -15.47
N PRO A 216 -3.78 -10.11 -15.90
CA PRO A 216 -3.20 -11.40 -15.49
C PRO A 216 -1.78 -11.62 -16.05
N LEU A 217 -1.39 -10.92 -17.12
CA LEU A 217 -0.06 -10.97 -17.71
C LEU A 217 0.93 -10.02 -17.04
N GLN A 218 0.43 -9.09 -16.22
CA GLN A 218 1.26 -8.12 -15.50
C GLN A 218 0.82 -8.05 -14.03
N ILE A 219 1.08 -9.12 -13.30
CA ILE A 219 0.71 -9.27 -11.88
C ILE A 219 1.39 -8.26 -10.94
N ASP A 220 2.48 -7.64 -11.40
CA ASP A 220 3.32 -6.69 -10.65
C ASP A 220 3.17 -5.24 -11.14
N VAL A 221 2.12 -4.92 -11.91
CA VAL A 221 1.82 -3.51 -12.28
C VAL A 221 1.65 -2.70 -11.00
N GLY A 222 2.11 -1.46 -11.00
CA GLY A 222 2.10 -0.59 -9.83
C GLY A 222 3.26 -0.81 -8.85
N LYS A 223 3.83 -2.01 -8.73
CA LYS A 223 4.91 -2.30 -7.76
C LYS A 223 6.13 -1.40 -7.93
N ASN A 224 6.61 -1.23 -9.17
CA ASN A 224 7.76 -0.38 -9.46
C ASN A 224 7.44 1.11 -9.24
N GLY A 225 6.24 1.55 -9.62
CA GLY A 225 5.76 2.92 -9.33
C GLY A 225 5.72 3.19 -7.83
N ALA A 226 5.11 2.28 -7.07
CA ALA A 226 5.08 2.35 -5.61
C ALA A 226 6.48 2.41 -5.00
N LYS A 227 7.44 1.60 -5.48
CA LYS A 227 8.82 1.61 -5.00
C LYS A 227 9.53 2.94 -5.27
N ILE A 228 9.37 3.51 -6.47
CA ILE A 228 9.97 4.81 -6.83
C ILE A 228 9.42 5.91 -5.93
N LEU A 229 8.10 5.95 -5.76
CA LEU A 229 7.44 6.97 -4.93
C LEU A 229 7.75 6.79 -3.44
N LEU A 230 7.86 5.55 -2.96
CA LEU A 230 8.29 5.27 -1.59
C LEU A 230 9.69 5.84 -1.34
N ASN A 231 10.66 5.60 -2.23
CA ASN A 231 12.00 6.17 -2.10
C ASN A 231 11.97 7.70 -2.02
N GLU A 232 11.05 8.35 -2.76
CA GLU A 232 10.88 9.80 -2.70
C GLU A 232 10.28 10.26 -1.37
N LEU A 233 9.25 9.57 -0.87
CA LEU A 233 8.63 9.86 0.43
C LEU A 233 9.59 9.61 1.59
N GLU A 234 10.42 8.56 1.51
CA GLU A 234 11.45 8.25 2.51
C GLU A 234 12.47 9.38 2.62
N LYS A 235 12.91 9.97 1.50
CA LYS A 235 13.77 11.16 1.52
C LYS A 235 13.10 12.34 2.23
N ILE A 236 11.80 12.57 2.00
CA ILE A 236 11.06 13.67 2.63
C ILE A 236 10.94 13.46 4.15
N HIS A 237 10.72 12.23 4.62
CA HIS A 237 10.43 11.94 6.02
C HIS A 237 11.63 11.54 6.88
N PHE A 238 12.72 11.07 6.26
CA PHE A 238 13.91 10.59 6.95
C PHE A 238 15.16 11.45 6.70
N ASP A 239 15.30 12.08 5.54
CA ASP A 239 16.47 12.93 5.25
C ASP A 239 16.22 14.37 5.73
N ASN A 240 17.29 15.06 6.17
CA ASN A 240 17.21 16.44 6.63
C ASN A 240 16.69 17.37 5.53
N THR A 241 15.44 17.82 5.70
CA THR A 241 14.60 18.50 4.69
C THR A 241 15.20 19.73 4.01
N TRP A 242 16.27 20.35 4.51
CA TRP A 242 16.80 21.62 3.99
C TRP A 242 17.46 21.50 2.60
N GLN A 243 18.09 20.37 2.25
CA GLN A 243 18.80 20.22 0.95
C GLN A 243 17.90 19.80 -0.22
N TYR A 244 16.65 19.38 0.02
CA TYR A 244 15.73 18.91 -1.03
C TYR A 244 14.85 20.04 -1.65
N GLN A 245 15.02 21.28 -1.19
CA GLN A 245 13.96 22.29 -1.15
C GLN A 245 13.75 23.22 -2.35
N ASN A 246 14.49 23.15 -3.45
CA ASN A 246 14.35 24.21 -4.47
C ASN A 246 13.24 24.00 -5.53
N TYR A 247 12.83 22.76 -5.85
CA TYR A 247 11.72 22.51 -6.81
C TYR A 247 10.64 21.54 -6.29
N LYS A 248 10.96 20.69 -5.31
CA LYS A 248 10.01 19.75 -4.69
C LYS A 248 9.37 20.29 -3.41
N ARG A 249 9.60 21.58 -3.12
CA ARG A 249 9.19 22.23 -1.87
C ARG A 249 7.70 22.08 -1.61
N LYS A 250 6.85 22.33 -2.61
CA LYS A 250 5.40 22.33 -2.40
C LYS A 250 4.83 20.92 -2.20
N ALA A 251 5.26 19.95 -3.01
CA ALA A 251 4.89 18.55 -2.83
C ALA A 251 5.37 18.02 -1.46
N ALA A 252 6.61 18.31 -1.09
CA ALA A 252 7.18 17.93 0.21
C ALA A 252 6.44 18.61 1.38
N GLN A 253 6.16 19.91 1.29
CA GLN A 253 5.41 20.66 2.31
C GLN A 253 4.01 20.08 2.53
N THR A 254 3.32 19.71 1.45
CA THR A 254 1.96 19.14 1.52
C THR A 254 1.94 17.81 2.27
N ILE A 255 3.04 17.05 2.22
CA ILE A 255 3.12 15.70 2.79
C ILE A 255 3.86 15.65 4.11
N PHE A 256 4.72 16.63 4.42
CA PHE A 256 5.58 16.62 5.61
C PHE A 256 4.79 16.39 6.91
N PHE A 257 3.62 17.02 7.03
CA PHE A 257 2.74 16.90 8.19
C PHE A 257 1.91 15.60 8.22
N GLN A 258 1.90 14.82 7.14
CA GLN A 258 1.15 13.57 6.99
C GLN A 258 1.96 12.33 7.42
N LYS A 259 2.92 12.49 8.35
CA LYS A 259 3.85 11.43 8.79
C LYS A 259 3.15 10.14 9.24
N LYS A 260 2.03 10.25 9.97
CA LYS A 260 1.23 9.08 10.39
C LYS A 260 0.71 8.30 9.17
N SER A 261 0.09 8.99 8.23
CA SER A 261 -0.46 8.41 7.00
C SER A 261 0.62 7.79 6.12
N PHE A 262 1.78 8.44 6.00
CA PHE A 262 2.95 7.87 5.34
C PHE A 262 3.33 6.50 5.92
N PHE A 263 3.46 6.38 7.25
CA PHE A 263 3.80 5.09 7.87
C PHE A 263 2.73 4.02 7.70
N GLN A 264 1.46 4.40 7.66
CA GLN A 264 0.35 3.49 7.37
C GLN A 264 0.44 2.95 5.93
N CYS A 265 0.59 3.83 4.93
CA CYS A 265 0.77 3.41 3.53
C CYS A 265 2.05 2.57 3.34
N ARG A 266 3.15 2.95 4.00
CA ARG A 266 4.40 2.19 3.96
C ARG A 266 4.24 0.79 4.54
N ARG A 267 3.52 0.63 5.66
CA ARG A 267 3.21 -0.69 6.22
C ARG A 267 2.36 -1.52 5.28
N PHE A 268 1.33 -0.92 4.67
CA PHE A 268 0.51 -1.60 3.65
C PHE A 268 1.40 -2.15 2.52
N PHE A 269 2.28 -1.32 1.95
CA PHE A 269 3.22 -1.75 0.91
C PHE A 269 4.14 -2.91 1.35
N ILE A 270 4.65 -2.87 2.58
CA ILE A 270 5.48 -3.97 3.12
C ILE A 270 4.66 -5.25 3.29
N VAL A 271 3.41 -5.16 3.73
CA VAL A 271 2.51 -6.31 3.84
C VAL A 271 2.24 -6.94 2.48
N LEU A 272 2.03 -6.14 1.43
CA LEU A 272 1.93 -6.65 0.06
C LEU A 272 3.16 -7.45 -0.34
N HIS A 273 4.36 -6.96 -0.03
CA HIS A 273 5.61 -7.69 -0.27
C HIS A 273 5.68 -9.02 0.48
N ILE A 274 5.25 -9.06 1.75
CA ILE A 274 5.28 -10.26 2.58
C ILE A 274 4.33 -11.33 2.02
N ILE A 275 3.13 -10.93 1.60
CA ILE A 275 2.08 -11.87 1.16
C ILE A 275 2.32 -12.35 -0.28
N LYS A 276 2.84 -11.47 -1.15
CA LYS A 276 3.07 -11.78 -2.56
C LYS A 276 4.43 -12.45 -2.83
N SER A 277 5.40 -12.37 -1.91
CA SER A 277 6.64 -13.18 -1.98
C SER A 277 6.35 -14.66 -1.74
#